data_AF-A0A372JHI1-F1
#
_entry.id   AF-A0A372JHI1-F1
#
_cell.length_a   1.000
_cell.length_b   1.000
_cell.length_c   1.000
_cell.angle_alpha   90.00
_cell.angle_beta   90.00
_cell.angle_gamma   90.00
#
_symmetry.space_group_name_H-M   'P 1'
#
loop_
_entity.id
_entity.type
_entity.pdbx_description
1 polymer ?
#
loop_
_entity_poly.entity_id
_entity_poly.type
_entity_poly.pdbx_seq_one_letter_code
_entity_poly.pdbx_strand_id
1 'polypeptide(L)'
;MWTLTAEPRAAADARALTTGRLRDWARLGRIAAEPGEIDDITLIVDELITNAVVHGRGTVRLLLTLDGAPTAPVLLGEITDDDPALPPVPRGPVPEPPVLDWSEDGRGLLLVTALATDYGTRPRPPGKTVWFTRALKPHPGP
;
A
#
# COMPACT_ATOMS: atom_id res chain seq x y z
N MET A 1 -11.89 -5.50 -2.39
CA MET A 1 -11.47 -5.49 -0.98
C MET A 1 -11.32 -6.93 -0.54
N TRP A 2 -10.16 -7.29 -0.01
CA TRP A 2 -9.87 -8.59 0.56
C TRP A 2 -9.73 -8.46 2.07
N THR A 3 -10.08 -9.52 2.79
CA THR A 3 -9.89 -9.61 4.23
C THR A 3 -8.75 -10.59 4.48
N LEU A 4 -7.78 -10.19 5.29
CA LEU A 4 -6.60 -10.97 5.63
C LEU A 4 -6.70 -11.36 7.11
N THR A 5 -6.43 -12.64 7.40
CA THR A 5 -6.31 -13.09 8.78
C THR A 5 -4.99 -12.57 9.33
N ALA A 6 -5.00 -11.95 10.52
CA ALA A 6 -3.80 -11.39 11.15
C ALA A 6 -2.87 -12.48 11.70
N GLU A 7 -2.22 -13.20 10.77
CA GLU A 7 -1.28 -14.29 11.02
C GLU A 7 0.00 -14.07 10.20
N PRO A 8 1.11 -14.77 10.50
CA PRO A 8 2.38 -14.59 9.79
C PRO A 8 2.32 -14.74 8.26
N ARG A 9 1.27 -15.38 7.73
CA ARG A 9 1.06 -15.58 6.28
C ARG A 9 0.37 -14.40 5.58
N ALA A 10 -0.22 -13.48 6.32
CA ALA A 10 -1.00 -12.35 5.78
C ALA A 10 -0.21 -11.53 4.75
N ALA A 11 1.07 -11.29 5.03
CA ALA A 11 1.99 -10.58 4.15
C ALA A 11 2.17 -11.31 2.81
N ALA A 12 2.42 -12.64 2.86
CA ALA A 12 2.54 -13.46 1.65
C ALA A 12 1.24 -13.50 0.82
N ASP A 13 0.09 -13.63 1.48
CA ASP A 13 -1.22 -13.61 0.81
C ASP A 13 -1.49 -12.25 0.16
N ALA A 14 -1.18 -11.16 0.86
CA ALA A 14 -1.31 -9.80 0.33
C ALA A 14 -0.43 -9.56 -0.90
N ARG A 15 0.82 -10.04 -0.89
CA ARG A 15 1.71 -9.96 -2.06
C ARG A 15 1.14 -10.71 -3.26
N ALA A 16 0.63 -11.93 -3.03
CA ALA A 16 0.03 -12.73 -4.10
C ALA A 16 -1.23 -12.08 -4.69
N LEU A 17 -2.12 -11.54 -3.85
CA LEU A 17 -3.32 -10.81 -4.27
C LEU A 17 -2.98 -9.53 -5.04
N THR A 18 -1.98 -8.79 -4.57
CA THR A 18 -1.49 -7.56 -5.20
C THR A 18 -0.92 -7.85 -6.58
N THR A 19 0.02 -8.80 -6.66
CA THR A 19 0.62 -9.22 -7.94
C THR A 19 -0.45 -9.71 -8.93
N GLY A 20 -1.40 -10.54 -8.47
CA GLY A 20 -2.50 -11.02 -9.30
C GLY A 20 -3.35 -9.87 -9.85
N ARG A 21 -3.74 -8.93 -9.00
CA ARG A 21 -4.56 -7.78 -9.40
C ARG A 21 -3.86 -6.87 -10.41
N LEU A 22 -2.58 -6.58 -10.22
CA LEU A 22 -1.81 -5.76 -11.16
C LEU A 22 -1.67 -6.44 -12.51
N ARG A 23 -1.39 -7.75 -12.53
CA ARG A 23 -1.34 -8.55 -13.77
C ARG A 23 -2.68 -8.59 -14.48
N ASP A 24 -3.79 -8.68 -13.75
CA ASP A 24 -5.12 -8.64 -14.35
C ASP A 24 -5.43 -7.28 -14.98
N TRP A 25 -5.09 -6.17 -14.31
CA TRP A 25 -5.23 -4.85 -14.92
C TRP A 25 -4.34 -4.65 -16.15
N ALA A 26 -3.14 -5.23 -16.16
CA ALA A 26 -2.25 -5.22 -17.32
C ALA A 26 -2.84 -5.97 -18.52
N ARG A 27 -3.37 -7.19 -18.28
CA ARG A 27 -4.06 -7.99 -19.31
C ARG A 27 -5.28 -7.27 -19.89
N LEU A 28 -5.96 -6.48 -19.07
CA LEU A 28 -7.10 -5.65 -19.47
C LEU A 28 -6.68 -4.32 -20.13
N GLY A 29 -5.38 -4.08 -20.34
CA GLY A 29 -4.85 -2.88 -20.97
C GLY A 29 -5.08 -1.60 -20.17
N ARG A 30 -5.29 -1.70 -18.85
CA ARG A 30 -5.53 -0.53 -17.99
C ARG A 30 -4.24 0.14 -17.51
N ILE A 31 -3.16 -0.63 -17.46
CA ILE A 31 -1.81 -0.22 -17.06
C ILE A 31 -0.78 -1.03 -17.86
N ALA A 32 0.46 -0.56 -17.98
CA ALA A 32 1.53 -1.36 -18.58
C ALA A 32 1.96 -2.53 -17.68
N ALA A 33 2.04 -2.27 -16.36
CA ALA A 33 2.54 -3.19 -15.33
C ALA A 33 3.93 -3.76 -15.64
N GLU A 34 4.92 -2.87 -15.77
CA GLU A 34 6.31 -3.29 -15.87
C GLU A 34 6.71 -4.12 -14.63
N PRO A 35 7.59 -5.13 -14.76
CA PRO A 35 7.98 -5.98 -13.63
C PRO A 35 8.42 -5.19 -12.39
N GLY A 36 9.22 -4.14 -12.58
CA GLY A 36 9.66 -3.28 -11.47
C GLY A 36 8.54 -2.49 -10.80
N GLU A 37 7.47 -2.10 -11.52
CA GLU A 37 6.32 -1.44 -10.90
C GLU A 37 5.52 -2.43 -10.04
N ILE A 38 5.38 -3.68 -10.49
CA ILE A 38 4.71 -4.73 -9.72
C ILE A 38 5.49 -5.02 -8.43
N ASP A 39 6.81 -5.13 -8.53
CA ASP A 39 7.67 -5.41 -7.38
C ASP A 39 7.62 -4.27 -6.35
N ASP A 40 7.73 -3.01 -6.80
CA ASP A 40 7.64 -1.83 -5.93
C ASP A 40 6.32 -1.78 -5.15
N ILE A 41 5.19 -1.95 -5.84
CA ILE A 41 3.87 -1.91 -5.21
C ILE A 41 3.70 -3.08 -4.24
N THR A 42 4.20 -4.26 -4.62
CA THR A 42 4.15 -5.45 -3.79
C THR A 42 4.96 -5.25 -2.51
N LEU A 43 6.13 -4.60 -2.57
CA LEU A 43 6.93 -4.24 -1.40
C LEU A 43 6.21 -3.24 -0.49
N ILE A 44 5.59 -2.18 -1.04
CA ILE A 44 4.79 -1.24 -0.25
C ILE A 44 3.68 -1.98 0.50
N VAL A 45 2.93 -2.84 -0.19
CA VAL A 45 1.84 -3.60 0.43
C VAL A 45 2.37 -4.56 1.49
N ASP A 46 3.51 -5.20 1.25
CA ASP A 46 4.13 -6.12 2.21
C ASP A 46 4.47 -5.44 3.53
N GLU A 47 5.11 -4.28 3.47
CA GLU A 47 5.46 -3.48 4.64
C GLU A 47 4.21 -2.98 5.37
N LEU A 48 3.22 -2.45 4.64
CA LEU A 48 1.99 -1.93 5.26
C LEU A 48 1.13 -3.02 5.90
N ILE A 49 1.06 -4.21 5.30
CA ILE A 49 0.36 -5.36 5.87
C ILE A 49 1.12 -5.92 7.07
N THR A 50 2.45 -6.02 6.99
CA THR A 50 3.27 -6.44 8.12
C THR A 50 3.05 -5.51 9.31
N ASN A 51 3.07 -4.19 9.08
CA ASN A 51 2.78 -3.20 10.11
C ASN A 51 1.37 -3.36 10.69
N ALA A 52 0.35 -3.57 9.84
CA ALA A 52 -1.03 -3.77 10.31
C ALA A 52 -1.21 -5.08 11.11
N VAL A 53 -0.48 -6.14 10.79
CA VAL A 53 -0.55 -7.43 11.48
C VAL A 53 0.21 -7.40 12.81
N VAL A 54 1.38 -6.75 12.84
CA VAL A 54 2.22 -6.64 14.04
C VAL A 54 1.65 -5.65 15.04
N HIS A 55 1.19 -4.48 14.56
CA HIS A 55 0.82 -3.34 15.41
C HIS A 55 -0.67 -3.00 15.40
N GLY A 56 -1.46 -3.59 14.50
CA GLY A 56 -2.91 -3.34 14.41
C GLY A 56 -3.74 -4.25 15.30
N ARG A 57 -5.06 -4.09 15.23
CA ARG A 57 -6.04 -4.91 15.95
C ARG A 57 -7.14 -5.38 15.01
N GLY A 58 -7.71 -6.54 15.36
CA GLY A 58 -8.85 -7.08 14.66
C GLY A 58 -8.52 -7.48 13.22
N THR A 59 -9.41 -7.11 12.30
CA THR A 59 -9.38 -7.62 10.93
C THR A 59 -8.57 -6.69 10.02
N VAL A 60 -7.52 -7.22 9.38
CA VAL A 60 -6.77 -6.47 8.35
C VAL A 60 -7.48 -6.60 7.00
N ARG A 61 -7.67 -5.48 6.30
CA ARG A 61 -8.32 -5.44 4.99
C ARG A 61 -7.45 -4.71 3.98
N LEU A 62 -7.27 -5.33 2.81
CA LEU A 62 -6.56 -4.76 1.67
C LEU A 62 -7.54 -4.37 0.58
N LEU A 63 -7.48 -3.13 0.11
CA LEU A 63 -8.20 -2.66 -1.06
C LEU A 63 -7.22 -1.99 -2.03
N LEU A 64 -7.28 -2.41 -3.29
CA LEU A 64 -6.55 -1.80 -4.39
C LEU A 64 -7.58 -1.26 -5.39
N THR A 65 -7.52 0.04 -5.66
CA THR A 65 -8.33 0.71 -6.70
C THR A 65 -7.42 1.37 -7.73
N LEU A 66 -7.93 1.46 -8.95
CA LEU A 66 -7.26 2.17 -10.03
C LEU A 66 -8.11 3.39 -10.37
N ASP A 67 -7.53 4.56 -10.20
CA ASP A 67 -8.15 5.86 -10.47
C ASP A 67 -7.36 6.60 -11.57
N GLY A 68 -7.85 7.77 -11.98
CA GLY A 68 -7.22 8.59 -13.02
C GLY A 68 -7.63 8.21 -14.45
N ALA A 69 -7.08 8.95 -15.42
CA ALA A 69 -7.32 8.70 -16.84
C ALA A 69 -6.47 7.51 -17.33
N PRO A 70 -6.87 6.79 -18.39
CA PRO A 70 -6.06 5.70 -18.97
C PRO A 70 -4.64 6.11 -19.35
N THR A 71 -4.39 7.38 -19.63
CA THR A 71 -3.09 7.96 -19.96
C THR A 71 -2.25 8.34 -18.74
N ALA A 72 -2.85 8.39 -17.56
CA ALA A 72 -2.20 8.70 -16.29
C ALA A 72 -2.87 7.91 -15.13
N PRO A 73 -2.79 6.57 -15.16
CA PRO A 73 -3.41 5.75 -14.14
C PRO A 73 -2.71 5.92 -12.79
N VAL A 74 -3.49 5.96 -11.72
CA VAL A 74 -3.00 6.04 -10.34
C VAL A 74 -3.58 4.88 -9.54
N LEU A 75 -2.71 4.08 -8.96
CA LEU A 75 -3.11 3.09 -7.96
C LEU A 75 -3.33 3.79 -6.63
N LEU A 76 -4.46 3.50 -5.99
CA LEU A 76 -4.69 3.74 -4.58
C LEU A 76 -4.74 2.40 -3.84
N GLY A 77 -3.82 2.22 -2.89
CA GLY A 77 -3.83 1.10 -1.96
C GLY A 77 -4.30 1.56 -0.59
N GLU A 78 -5.26 0.83 -0.01
CA GLU A 78 -5.78 1.04 1.34
C GLU A 78 -5.63 -0.22 2.18
N ILE A 79 -4.99 -0.07 3.34
CA ILE A 79 -4.88 -1.09 4.37
C ILE A 79 -5.68 -0.58 5.57
N THR A 80 -6.71 -1.31 5.97
CA THR A 80 -7.56 -0.96 7.11
C THR A 80 -7.44 -2.02 8.20
N ASP A 81 -7.30 -1.57 9.44
CA ASP A 81 -7.40 -2.39 10.64
C ASP A 81 -8.44 -1.79 11.60
N ASP A 82 -8.82 -2.55 12.62
CA ASP A 82 -9.84 -2.14 13.60
C ASP A 82 -9.21 -1.42 14.82
N ASP A 83 -7.94 -1.00 14.76
CA ASP A 83 -7.29 -0.24 15.83
C ASP A 83 -7.57 1.27 15.68
N PRO A 84 -8.24 1.91 16.65
CA PRO A 84 -8.47 3.35 16.61
C PRO A 84 -7.19 4.17 16.85
N ALA A 85 -6.08 3.55 17.30
CA ALA A 85 -4.81 4.23 17.49
C ALA A 85 -4.20 4.62 16.14
N LEU A 86 -4.17 5.93 15.85
CA LEU A 86 -3.49 6.44 14.67
C LEU A 86 -1.97 6.18 14.80
N PRO A 87 -1.34 5.53 13.80
CA PRO A 87 0.10 5.39 13.75
C PRO A 87 0.70 6.78 13.48
N PRO A 88 1.95 7.04 13.87
CA PRO A 88 2.59 8.33 13.73
C PRO A 88 2.97 8.69 12.28
N VAL A 89 2.32 8.12 11.25
CA VAL A 89 2.64 8.36 9.84
C VAL A 89 2.26 9.81 9.48
N PRO A 90 3.23 10.73 9.30
CA PRO A 90 2.94 12.08 8.87
C PRO A 90 2.46 12.05 7.42
N ARG A 91 1.60 13.00 7.03
CA ARG A 91 1.18 13.15 5.63
C ARG A 91 2.30 13.83 4.83
N GLY A 92 2.59 13.31 3.64
CA GLY A 92 3.32 14.01 2.58
C GLY A 92 4.77 13.56 2.34
N PRO A 93 5.39 14.03 1.24
CA PRO A 93 6.80 13.82 0.94
C PRO A 93 7.65 14.67 1.90
N VAL A 94 8.22 14.07 2.93
CA VAL A 94 8.94 14.83 3.97
C VAL A 94 10.32 15.27 3.43
N PRO A 95 10.68 16.57 3.47
CA PRO A 95 11.99 17.04 3.02
C PRO A 95 13.16 16.64 3.94
N GLU A 96 12.88 16.27 5.19
CA GLU A 96 13.87 15.73 6.12
C GLU A 96 13.24 14.62 6.97
N PRO A 97 13.96 13.53 7.27
CA PRO A 97 13.38 12.44 8.04
C PRO A 97 13.07 12.96 9.46
N PRO A 98 11.80 12.94 9.92
CA PRO A 98 11.53 13.19 11.32
C PRO A 98 12.29 12.11 12.10
N VAL A 99 13.00 12.52 13.15
CA VAL A 99 13.67 11.61 14.08
C VAL A 99 12.59 10.79 14.78
N LEU A 100 12.23 9.67 14.16
CA LEU A 100 11.33 8.66 14.68
C LEU A 100 12.21 7.66 15.44
N ASP A 101 12.18 7.75 16.76
CA ASP A 101 12.83 6.79 17.66
C ASP A 101 12.08 5.45 17.63
N TRP A 102 12.36 4.63 16.60
CA TRP A 102 11.91 3.24 16.48
C TRP A 102 12.96 2.45 15.67
N SER A 103 13.90 1.84 16.38
CA SER A 103 15.21 1.42 15.87
C SER A 103 15.23 0.21 14.89
N GLU A 104 14.07 -0.33 14.49
CA GLU A 104 13.94 -1.29 13.37
C GLU A 104 12.76 -0.94 12.43
N ASP A 105 11.65 -0.39 12.95
CA ASP A 105 10.44 0.05 12.22
C ASP A 105 10.65 1.21 11.23
N GLY A 106 11.72 2.01 11.39
CA GLY A 106 11.97 3.17 10.51
C GLY A 106 12.23 2.80 9.03
N ARG A 107 12.72 1.58 8.76
CA ARG A 107 13.07 1.16 7.38
C ARG A 107 11.86 0.87 6.51
N GLY A 108 10.82 0.25 7.06
CA GLY A 108 9.59 -0.06 6.32
C GLY A 108 8.90 1.21 5.83
N LEU A 109 8.83 2.24 6.68
CA LEU A 109 8.26 3.52 6.26
C LEU A 109 9.16 4.28 5.29
N LEU A 110 10.49 4.16 5.39
CA LEU A 110 11.41 4.70 4.38
C LEU A 110 11.18 4.06 3.01
N LEU A 111 10.89 2.75 2.95
CA LEU A 111 10.52 2.06 1.71
C LEU A 111 9.21 2.62 1.14
N VAL A 112 8.18 2.76 1.96
CA VAL A 112 6.90 3.36 1.54
C VAL A 112 7.13 4.80 1.06
N THR A 113 7.96 5.58 1.74
CA THR A 113 8.29 6.96 1.38
C THR A 113 9.04 7.04 0.05
N ALA A 114 9.96 6.11 -0.20
CA ALA A 114 10.77 6.08 -1.41
C ALA A 114 9.97 5.62 -2.64
N LEU A 115 9.00 4.72 -2.44
CA LEU A 115 8.27 4.10 -3.54
C LEU A 115 6.88 4.72 -3.76
N ALA A 116 6.16 5.19 -2.74
CA ALA A 116 4.84 5.77 -2.95
C ALA A 116 4.95 7.16 -3.61
N THR A 117 3.96 7.49 -4.44
CA THR A 117 3.77 8.87 -4.92
C THR A 117 3.27 9.77 -3.80
N ASP A 118 2.35 9.25 -2.98
CA ASP A 118 1.87 9.89 -1.76
C ASP A 118 1.39 8.82 -0.79
N TYR A 119 1.34 9.11 0.49
CA TYR A 119 0.87 8.18 1.50
C TYR A 119 0.41 8.92 2.76
N GLY A 120 -0.35 8.21 3.59
CA GLY A 120 -0.72 8.73 4.88
C GLY A 120 -1.65 7.81 5.64
N THR A 121 -2.18 8.33 6.73
CA THR A 121 -3.21 7.64 7.52
C THR A 121 -4.45 8.50 7.68
N ARG A 122 -5.61 7.85 7.77
CA ARG A 122 -6.88 8.49 8.11
C ARG A 122 -7.67 7.64 9.11
N PRO A 123 -8.37 8.25 10.09
CA PRO A 123 -9.31 7.53 10.93
C PRO A 123 -10.44 6.89 10.09
N ARG A 124 -10.85 5.68 10.45
CA ARG A 124 -12.02 4.98 9.90
C ARG A 124 -12.67 4.14 11.01
N PRO A 125 -13.62 4.71 11.78
CA PRO A 125 -14.22 4.01 12.91
C PRO A 125 -14.75 2.60 12.51
N PRO A 126 -14.46 1.54 13.27
CA PRO A 126 -13.82 1.53 14.61
C PRO A 126 -12.28 1.65 14.63
N GLY A 127 -11.60 1.69 13.49
CA GLY A 127 -10.14 1.74 13.41
C GLY A 127 -9.57 2.83 12.50
N LYS A 128 -8.63 2.45 11.63
CA LYS A 128 -7.87 3.35 10.77
C LYS A 128 -7.62 2.76 9.39
N THR A 129 -7.30 3.64 8.44
CA THR A 129 -6.81 3.25 7.12
C THR A 129 -5.46 3.91 6.86
N VAL A 130 -4.42 3.11 6.69
CA VAL A 130 -3.16 3.53 6.07
C VAL A 130 -3.32 3.39 4.56
N TRP A 131 -2.92 4.41 3.81
CA TRP A 131 -3.10 4.44 2.37
C TRP A 131 -1.83 4.94 1.67
N PHE A 132 -1.67 4.51 0.43
CA PHE A 132 -0.65 5.03 -0.47
C PHE A 132 -1.21 5.20 -1.88
N THR A 133 -0.62 6.09 -2.64
CA THR A 133 -0.83 6.21 -4.08
C THR A 133 0.45 5.87 -4.82
N ARG A 134 0.32 5.35 -6.04
CA ARG A 134 1.43 5.15 -6.96
C ARG A 134 0.98 5.53 -8.36
N ALA A 135 1.64 6.51 -8.97
CA ALA A 135 1.51 6.77 -10.39
C ALA A 135 2.03 5.56 -11.17
N LEU A 136 1.21 5.04 -12.08
CA LEU A 136 1.53 3.87 -12.89
C LEU A 136 1.76 4.29 -14.33
N LYS A 137 2.59 3.53 -15.03
CA LYS A 137 2.72 3.70 -16.48
C LYS A 137 1.41 3.31 -17.17
N PRO A 138 0.88 4.17 -18.05
CA PRO A 138 -0.27 3.81 -18.86
C PRO A 138 0.11 2.64 -19.77
N HIS A 139 -0.86 1.80 -20.10
CA HIS A 139 -0.64 0.80 -21.15
C HIS A 139 -0.29 1.54 -22.45
N PRO A 140 0.82 1.18 -23.14
CA PRO A 140 1.01 1.69 -24.49
C PRO A 140 -0.26 1.37 -25.27
N GLY A 141 -0.89 2.40 -25.84
CA GLY A 141 -2.08 2.22 -26.64
C GLY A 141 -1.84 1.23 -27.78
N PRO A 142 -2.91 0.78 -28.47
CA PRO A 142 -2.75 0.05 -29.71
C PRO A 142 -1.90 0.83 -30.74
#